data_AF-A0A6F8PM81-F1
#
_entry.id   AF-A0A6F8PM81-F1
#
_cell.length_a   1.000
_cell.length_b   1.000
_cell.length_c   1.000
_cell.angle_alpha   90.00
_cell.angle_beta   90.00
_cell.angle_gamma   90.00
#
_symmetry.space_group_name_H-M   'P 1'
#
loop_
_entity.id
_entity.type
_entity.pdbx_description
1 polymer ?
#
loop_
_entity_poly.entity_id
_entity_poly.type
_entity_poly.pdbx_seq_one_letter_code
_entity_poly.pdbx_strand_id
1 'polypeptide(L)'
;MKNIPIEAVEELLSALKSGDEQTARILFDELTQLNQSDVVHQVEEIAINLHNTLDSFDEDAELLMATKHDLPDVSERLHYVMQTTEEASNKTLGAAENTLAILDNLAEKLAHDSQAQALLEQAQNQLTEIMMSQSFQDLTGQVLNRVMMLVGSLEQSLMDLIEKSGIDYAKIPARSQTDADKKSAEMQGIGPNVTQASQKDIASSQDEVDDLLGDLGI
;
A
#
# COMPACT_ATOMS: atom_id res chain seq x y z
N MET A 1 -15.57 -39.09 -12.84
CA MET A 1 -16.48 -40.23 -13.11
C MET A 1 -17.13 -40.22 -14.50
N LYS A 2 -17.00 -39.17 -15.33
CA LYS A 2 -17.63 -39.13 -16.68
C LYS A 2 -16.90 -39.94 -17.76
N ASN A 3 -15.73 -40.54 -17.48
CA ASN A 3 -14.85 -41.14 -18.49
C ASN A 3 -14.61 -42.66 -18.34
N ILE A 4 -15.36 -43.35 -17.46
CA ILE A 4 -15.26 -44.81 -17.33
C ILE A 4 -16.42 -45.43 -18.13
N PRO A 5 -16.17 -46.08 -19.29
CA PRO A 5 -17.21 -46.72 -20.07
C PRO A 5 -17.80 -47.91 -19.29
N ILE A 6 -19.12 -47.95 -19.16
CA ILE A 6 -19.85 -48.98 -18.40
C ILE A 6 -19.54 -50.38 -18.96
N GLU A 7 -19.39 -50.49 -20.27
CA GLU A 7 -19.05 -51.73 -20.98
C GLU A 7 -17.69 -52.31 -20.51
N ALA A 8 -16.67 -51.47 -20.31
CA ALA A 8 -15.37 -51.93 -19.81
C ALA A 8 -15.41 -52.39 -18.35
N VAL A 9 -16.30 -51.81 -17.54
CA VAL A 9 -16.53 -52.25 -16.15
C VAL A 9 -17.27 -53.58 -16.11
N GLU A 10 -18.22 -53.79 -17.03
CA GLU A 10 -18.96 -55.05 -17.19
C GLU A 10 -18.05 -56.18 -17.69
N GLU A 11 -17.15 -55.89 -18.63
CA GLU A 11 -16.13 -56.83 -19.12
C GLU A 11 -15.13 -57.22 -18.01
N LEU A 12 -14.65 -56.24 -17.23
CA LEU A 12 -13.81 -56.50 -16.07
C LEU A 12 -14.54 -57.38 -15.04
N LEU A 13 -15.82 -57.11 -14.77
CA LEU A 13 -16.63 -57.90 -13.86
C LEU A 13 -16.83 -59.34 -14.37
N SER A 14 -16.97 -59.52 -15.68
CA SER A 14 -17.07 -60.83 -16.34
C SER A 14 -15.76 -61.62 -16.24
N ALA A 15 -14.61 -60.96 -16.47
CA ALA A 15 -13.28 -61.56 -16.32
C ALA A 15 -13.00 -61.98 -14.86
N LEU A 16 -13.36 -61.14 -13.89
CA LEU A 16 -13.26 -61.46 -12.46
C LEU A 16 -14.17 -62.64 -12.05
N LYS A 17 -15.40 -62.70 -12.59
CA LYS A 17 -16.34 -63.81 -12.31
C LYS A 17 -15.93 -65.14 -12.94
N SER A 18 -15.22 -65.11 -14.05
CA SER A 18 -14.72 -66.30 -14.74
C SER A 18 -13.36 -66.80 -14.21
N GLY A 19 -12.75 -66.06 -13.29
CA GLY A 19 -11.46 -66.42 -12.68
C GLY A 19 -10.25 -66.13 -13.57
N ASP A 20 -10.43 -65.37 -14.65
CA ASP A 20 -9.34 -64.97 -15.54
C ASP A 20 -8.65 -63.71 -14.99
N GLU A 21 -7.73 -63.94 -14.05
CA GLU A 21 -6.96 -62.88 -13.38
C GLU A 21 -6.09 -62.07 -14.34
N GLN A 22 -5.65 -62.64 -15.47
CA GLN A 22 -4.81 -61.91 -16.42
C GLN A 22 -5.61 -60.86 -17.16
N THR A 23 -6.76 -61.26 -17.72
CA THR A 23 -7.65 -60.33 -18.43
C THR A 23 -8.23 -59.28 -17.49
N ALA A 24 -8.61 -59.68 -16.27
CA ALA A 24 -9.07 -58.74 -15.25
C ALA A 24 -8.01 -57.68 -14.88
N ARG A 25 -6.74 -58.08 -14.80
CA ARG A 25 -5.66 -57.14 -14.45
C ARG A 25 -5.37 -56.15 -15.56
N ILE A 26 -5.39 -56.59 -16.83
CA ILE A 26 -5.22 -55.71 -17.99
C ILE A 26 -6.33 -54.65 -18.04
N LEU A 27 -7.60 -55.09 -17.92
CA LEU A 27 -8.75 -54.19 -17.95
C LEU A 27 -8.75 -53.22 -16.75
N PHE A 28 -8.29 -53.67 -15.57
CA PHE A 28 -8.15 -52.81 -14.40
C PHE A 28 -7.06 -51.74 -14.58
N ASP A 29 -5.92 -52.11 -15.16
CA ASP A 29 -4.82 -51.18 -15.43
C ASP A 29 -5.24 -50.14 -16.50
N GLU A 30 -5.95 -50.57 -17.55
CA GLU A 30 -6.54 -49.67 -18.58
C GLU A 30 -7.54 -48.67 -17.98
N LEU A 31 -8.46 -49.15 -17.13
CA LEU A 31 -9.42 -48.28 -16.43
C LEU A 31 -8.74 -47.30 -15.46
N THR A 32 -7.65 -47.74 -14.82
CA THR A 32 -6.85 -46.89 -13.92
C THR A 32 -6.11 -45.80 -14.72
N GLN A 33 -5.58 -46.15 -15.89
CA GLN A 33 -4.88 -45.23 -16.77
C GLN A 33 -5.81 -44.15 -17.35
N LEU A 34 -7.04 -44.51 -17.71
CA LEU A 34 -8.07 -43.55 -18.16
C LEU A 34 -8.40 -42.49 -17.09
N ASN A 35 -8.46 -42.90 -15.81
CA ASN A 35 -8.75 -41.97 -14.71
C ASN A 35 -7.52 -41.14 -14.30
N GLN A 36 -6.31 -41.71 -14.39
CA GLN A 36 -5.07 -40.99 -14.10
C GLN A 36 -4.74 -39.95 -15.18
N SER A 37 -5.02 -40.24 -16.46
CA SER A 37 -4.81 -39.30 -17.56
C SER A 37 -5.58 -38.00 -17.37
N ASP A 38 -6.84 -38.06 -16.94
CA ASP A 38 -7.66 -36.86 -16.78
C ASP A 38 -7.17 -35.97 -15.63
N VAL A 39 -6.84 -36.57 -14.48
CA VAL A 39 -6.34 -35.81 -13.31
C VAL A 39 -4.95 -35.25 -13.59
N VAL A 40 -4.06 -36.03 -14.19
CA VAL A 40 -2.71 -35.56 -14.56
C VAL A 40 -2.80 -34.46 -15.61
N HIS A 41 -3.61 -34.63 -16.65
CA HIS A 41 -3.82 -33.60 -17.67
C HIS A 41 -4.44 -32.32 -17.08
N GLN A 42 -5.38 -32.41 -16.15
CA GLN A 42 -5.92 -31.23 -15.47
C GLN A 42 -4.87 -30.53 -14.61
N VAL A 43 -4.01 -31.29 -13.91
CA VAL A 43 -2.91 -30.72 -13.14
C VAL A 43 -1.87 -30.07 -14.05
N GLU A 44 -1.57 -30.67 -15.19
CA GLU A 44 -0.69 -30.10 -16.22
C GLU A 44 -1.29 -28.83 -16.83
N GLU A 45 -2.58 -28.82 -17.15
CA GLU A 45 -3.29 -27.65 -17.66
C GLU A 45 -3.31 -26.51 -16.63
N ILE A 46 -3.54 -26.82 -15.34
CA ILE A 46 -3.45 -25.84 -14.24
C ILE A 46 -2.01 -25.33 -14.08
N ALA A 47 -1.01 -26.21 -14.13
CA ALA A 47 0.39 -25.83 -13.99
C ALA A 47 0.85 -24.94 -15.15
N ILE A 48 0.45 -25.26 -16.39
CA ILE A 48 0.74 -24.46 -17.58
C ILE A 48 0.02 -23.12 -17.51
N ASN A 49 -1.28 -23.10 -17.17
CA ASN A 49 -2.03 -21.85 -17.04
C ASN A 49 -1.45 -20.97 -15.93
N LEU A 50 -1.06 -21.54 -14.79
CA LEU A 50 -0.38 -20.82 -13.72
C LEU A 50 0.97 -20.29 -14.19
N HIS A 51 1.75 -21.10 -14.89
CA HIS A 51 3.05 -20.70 -15.43
C HIS A 51 2.91 -19.54 -16.43
N ASN A 52 2.01 -19.64 -17.41
CA ASN A 52 1.74 -18.57 -18.37
C ASN A 52 1.23 -17.30 -17.70
N THR A 53 0.42 -17.43 -16.64
CA THR A 53 -0.03 -16.28 -15.85
C THR A 53 1.15 -15.61 -15.14
N LEU A 54 2.03 -16.39 -14.50
CA LEU A 54 3.25 -15.88 -13.85
C LEU A 54 4.25 -15.29 -14.85
N ASP A 55 4.33 -15.84 -16.05
CA ASP A 55 5.18 -15.32 -17.13
C ASP A 55 4.62 -13.97 -17.65
N SER A 56 3.31 -13.85 -17.81
CA SER A 56 2.67 -12.57 -18.15
C SER A 56 2.85 -11.48 -17.10
N PHE A 57 3.12 -11.84 -15.83
CA PHE A 57 3.46 -10.88 -14.78
C PHE A 57 4.86 -10.26 -14.97
N ASP A 58 5.80 -10.92 -15.65
CA ASP A 58 7.11 -10.33 -16.01
C ASP A 58 6.97 -9.23 -17.06
N GLU A 59 5.96 -9.36 -17.94
CA GLU A 59 5.64 -8.35 -18.94
C GLU A 59 4.83 -7.16 -18.38
N ASP A 60 4.27 -7.30 -17.17
CA ASP A 60 3.39 -6.31 -16.55
C ASP A 60 4.20 -5.18 -15.87
N ALA A 61 4.88 -4.40 -16.71
CA ALA A 61 5.79 -3.32 -16.32
C ALA A 61 5.13 -2.30 -15.37
N GLU A 62 3.81 -2.10 -15.47
CA GLU A 62 3.07 -1.19 -14.59
C GLU A 62 3.04 -1.69 -13.13
N LEU A 63 2.78 -2.99 -12.91
CA LEU A 63 2.77 -3.58 -11.57
C LEU A 63 4.17 -3.61 -10.96
N LEU A 64 5.18 -3.93 -11.76
CA LEU A 64 6.58 -3.93 -11.33
C LEU A 64 7.04 -2.53 -10.92
N MET A 65 6.68 -1.50 -11.70
CA MET A 65 6.96 -0.10 -11.38
C MET A 65 6.19 0.36 -10.14
N ALA A 66 4.90 0.03 -10.04
CA ALA A 66 4.08 0.40 -8.90
C ALA A 66 4.61 -0.21 -7.59
N THR A 67 5.05 -1.47 -7.65
CA THR A 67 5.60 -2.17 -6.48
C THR A 67 6.97 -1.64 -6.09
N LYS A 68 7.81 -1.25 -7.05
CA LYS A 68 9.18 -0.79 -6.79
C LYS A 68 9.30 0.69 -6.43
N HIS A 69 8.40 1.51 -6.95
CA HIS A 69 8.54 2.96 -6.86
C HIS A 69 7.31 3.64 -6.26
N ASP A 70 6.10 3.29 -6.68
CA ASP A 70 4.89 4.04 -6.27
C ASP A 70 4.42 3.71 -4.86
N LEU A 71 4.33 2.43 -4.50
CA LEU A 71 3.89 2.02 -3.16
C LEU A 71 4.82 2.53 -2.04
N PRO A 72 6.16 2.44 -2.17
CA PRO A 72 7.07 3.05 -1.20
C PRO A 72 6.91 4.56 -1.08
N ASP A 73 6.81 5.28 -2.21
CA ASP A 73 6.65 6.75 -2.24
C ASP A 73 5.33 7.18 -1.60
N VAL A 74 4.23 6.48 -1.89
CA VAL A 74 2.92 6.74 -1.27
C VAL A 74 2.98 6.49 0.23
N SER A 75 3.61 5.40 0.67
CA SER A 75 3.78 5.09 2.10
C SER A 75 4.54 6.20 2.82
N GLU A 76 5.65 6.68 2.25
CA GLU A 76 6.47 7.75 2.81
C GLU A 76 5.71 9.09 2.88
N ARG A 77 4.98 9.45 1.82
CA ARG A 77 4.13 10.66 1.81
C ARG A 77 2.99 10.60 2.82
N LEU A 78 2.33 9.44 2.96
CA LEU A 78 1.27 9.25 3.95
C LEU A 78 1.82 9.39 5.37
N HIS A 79 3.00 8.83 5.63
CA HIS A 79 3.69 8.99 6.91
C HIS A 79 4.01 10.46 7.20
N TYR A 80 4.52 11.20 6.21
CA TYR A 80 4.79 12.62 6.37
C TYR A 80 3.52 13.44 6.66
N VAL A 81 2.45 13.20 5.89
CA VAL A 81 1.17 13.90 6.11
C VAL A 81 0.63 13.59 7.50
N MET A 82 0.74 12.34 7.97
CA MET A 82 0.36 11.97 9.34
C MET A 82 1.14 12.79 10.36
N GLN A 83 2.47 12.78 10.29
CA GLN A 83 3.34 13.43 11.26
C GLN A 83 3.13 14.94 11.29
N THR A 84 3.04 15.58 10.13
CA THR A 84 2.81 17.03 10.06
C THR A 84 1.43 17.45 10.51
N THR A 85 0.40 16.64 10.23
CA THR A 85 -0.95 16.89 10.75
C THR A 85 -0.99 16.74 12.27
N GLU A 86 -0.28 15.76 12.83
CA GLU A 86 -0.15 15.57 14.28
C GLU A 86 0.59 16.73 14.95
N GLU A 87 1.71 17.17 14.39
CA GLU A 87 2.48 18.31 14.89
C GLU A 87 1.65 19.61 14.85
N ALA A 88 0.97 19.88 13.73
CA ALA A 88 0.12 21.06 13.59
C ALA A 88 -1.07 21.04 14.57
N SER A 89 -1.63 19.86 14.82
CA SER A 89 -2.70 19.68 15.80
C SER A 89 -2.20 19.97 17.22
N ASN A 90 -1.11 19.33 17.65
CA ASN A 90 -0.48 19.57 18.95
C ASN A 90 -0.12 21.03 19.17
N LYS A 91 0.40 21.71 18.13
CA LYS A 91 0.70 23.14 18.18
C LYS A 91 -0.55 24.00 18.36
N THR A 92 -1.65 23.64 17.70
CA THR A 92 -2.94 24.34 17.82
C THR A 92 -3.54 24.14 19.21
N LEU A 93 -3.49 22.91 19.76
CA LEU A 93 -3.92 22.61 21.12
C LEU A 93 -3.15 23.45 22.15
N GLY A 94 -1.82 23.45 22.06
CA GLY A 94 -0.97 24.25 22.94
C GLY A 94 -1.21 25.76 22.81
N ALA A 95 -1.49 26.26 21.60
CA ALA A 95 -1.87 27.66 21.40
C ALA A 95 -3.22 27.99 22.05
N ALA A 96 -4.21 27.09 21.94
CA ALA A 96 -5.51 27.24 22.58
C ALA A 96 -5.39 27.25 24.12
N GLU A 97 -4.63 26.32 24.70
CA GLU A 97 -4.36 26.26 26.15
C GLU A 97 -3.67 27.52 26.67
N ASN A 98 -2.64 27.99 25.97
CA ASN A 98 -1.96 29.24 26.31
C ASN A 98 -2.91 30.44 26.23
N THR A 99 -3.81 30.45 25.24
CA THR A 99 -4.79 31.52 25.10
C THR A 99 -5.81 31.48 26.24
N LEU A 100 -6.29 30.30 26.63
CA LEU A 100 -7.16 30.13 27.80
C LEU A 100 -6.49 30.67 29.07
N ALA A 101 -5.22 30.34 29.31
CA ALA A 101 -4.49 30.87 30.46
C ALA A 101 -4.36 32.40 30.43
N ILE A 102 -4.16 33.00 29.26
CA ILE A 102 -4.15 34.47 29.10
C ILE A 102 -5.54 35.06 29.39
N LEU A 103 -6.61 34.43 28.89
CA LEU A 103 -7.99 34.86 29.13
C LEU A 103 -8.35 34.79 30.61
N ASP A 104 -7.92 33.76 31.35
CA ASP A 104 -8.14 33.64 32.79
C ASP A 104 -7.46 34.78 33.56
N ASN A 105 -6.20 35.09 33.23
CA ASN A 105 -5.49 36.23 33.81
C ASN A 105 -6.17 37.57 33.47
N LEU A 106 -6.75 37.68 32.28
CA LEU A 106 -7.45 38.88 31.85
C LEU A 106 -8.82 39.02 32.55
N ALA A 107 -9.51 37.90 32.77
CA ALA A 107 -10.77 37.84 33.52
C ALA A 107 -10.59 38.29 34.96
N GLU A 108 -9.48 37.92 35.61
CA GLU A 108 -9.16 38.38 36.96
C GLU A 108 -8.97 39.92 37.01
N LYS A 109 -8.29 40.49 36.01
CA LYS A 109 -8.03 41.94 35.94
C LYS A 109 -9.28 42.76 35.58
N LEU A 110 -10.19 42.18 34.81
CA LEU A 110 -11.43 42.81 34.34
C LEU A 110 -12.67 42.33 35.13
N ALA A 111 -12.48 41.86 36.37
CA ALA A 111 -13.54 41.28 37.21
C ALA A 111 -14.77 42.18 37.42
N HIS A 112 -14.63 43.49 37.24
CA HIS A 112 -15.69 44.48 37.50
C HIS A 112 -16.40 44.97 36.23
N ASP A 113 -15.98 44.52 35.04
CA ASP A 113 -16.62 44.87 33.77
C ASP A 113 -17.47 43.69 33.27
N SER A 114 -18.79 43.79 33.45
CA SER A 114 -19.73 42.73 33.08
C SER A 114 -19.76 42.43 31.59
N GLN A 115 -19.49 43.42 30.73
CA GLN A 115 -19.48 43.24 29.29
C GLN A 115 -18.18 42.54 28.84
N ALA A 116 -17.05 42.89 29.47
CA ALA A 116 -15.78 42.20 29.24
C ALA A 116 -15.85 40.73 29.68
N GLN A 117 -16.45 40.44 30.85
CA GLN A 117 -16.64 39.07 31.35
C GLN A 117 -17.44 38.21 30.35
N ALA A 118 -18.53 38.73 29.79
CA ALA A 118 -19.34 38.01 28.83
C ALA A 118 -18.58 37.67 27.53
N LEU A 119 -17.71 38.58 27.05
CA LEU A 119 -16.87 38.33 25.87
C LEU A 119 -15.75 37.32 26.17
N LEU A 120 -15.18 37.35 27.37
CA LEU A 120 -14.17 36.39 27.82
C LEU A 120 -14.73 34.97 27.91
N GLU A 121 -15.91 34.82 28.49
CA GLU A 121 -16.61 33.53 28.57
C GLU A 121 -16.92 32.97 27.17
N GLN A 122 -17.37 33.82 26.24
CA GLN A 122 -17.56 33.42 24.84
C GLN A 122 -16.26 32.94 24.19
N ALA A 123 -15.15 33.67 24.39
CA ALA A 123 -13.85 33.29 23.83
C ALA A 123 -13.33 31.97 24.43
N GLN A 124 -13.47 31.76 25.74
CA GLN A 124 -13.10 30.50 26.41
C GLN A 124 -13.92 29.32 25.88
N ASN A 125 -15.22 29.50 25.68
CA ASN A 125 -16.09 28.48 25.11
C ASN A 125 -15.69 28.11 23.67
N GLN A 126 -15.35 29.09 22.83
CA GLN A 126 -14.88 28.83 21.46
C GLN A 126 -13.54 28.08 21.44
N LEU A 127 -12.60 28.43 22.31
CA LEU A 127 -11.33 27.70 22.41
C LEU A 127 -11.53 26.26 22.89
N THR A 128 -12.42 26.06 23.87
CA THR A 128 -12.78 24.72 24.35
C THR A 128 -13.42 23.89 23.23
N GLU A 129 -14.29 24.49 22.40
CA GLU A 129 -14.88 23.83 21.23
C GLU A 129 -13.82 23.45 20.18
N ILE A 130 -12.81 24.30 19.94
CA ILE A 130 -11.66 23.97 19.07
C ILE A 130 -10.90 22.77 19.63
N MET A 131 -10.57 22.77 20.92
CA MET A 131 -9.85 21.65 21.57
C MET A 131 -10.65 20.35 21.50
N MET A 132 -11.97 20.40 21.74
CA MET A 132 -12.84 19.22 21.60
C MET A 132 -12.90 18.72 20.15
N SER A 133 -12.97 19.63 19.18
CA SER A 133 -13.01 19.28 17.75
C SER A 133 -11.72 18.61 17.28
N GLN A 134 -10.58 18.90 17.92
CA GLN A 134 -9.33 18.20 17.62
C GLN A 134 -9.32 16.72 18.05
N SER A 135 -10.28 16.26 18.86
CA SER A 135 -10.42 14.82 19.13
C SER A 135 -10.66 13.97 17.86
N PHE A 136 -11.19 14.57 16.78
CA PHE A 136 -11.30 13.89 15.47
C PHE A 136 -9.95 13.63 14.79
N GLN A 137 -8.90 14.37 15.14
CA GLN A 137 -7.55 14.13 14.63
C GLN A 137 -6.96 12.84 15.20
N ASP A 138 -7.27 12.46 16.45
CA ASP A 138 -6.86 11.16 17.01
C ASP A 138 -7.49 10.01 16.20
N LEU A 139 -8.78 10.09 15.90
CA LEU A 139 -9.46 9.09 15.07
C LEU A 139 -8.89 9.05 13.64
N THR A 140 -8.59 10.21 13.07
CA THR A 140 -8.01 10.31 11.71
C THR A 140 -6.59 9.74 11.67
N GLY A 141 -5.79 9.99 12.71
CA GLY A 141 -4.46 9.41 12.89
C GLY A 141 -4.50 7.89 13.00
N GLN A 142 -5.46 7.33 13.74
CA GLN A 142 -5.65 5.88 13.83
C GLN A 142 -6.04 5.24 12.49
N VAL A 143 -6.96 5.87 11.75
CA VAL A 143 -7.36 5.40 10.41
C VAL A 143 -6.17 5.46 9.45
N LEU A 144 -5.41 6.56 9.44
CA LEU A 144 -4.25 6.73 8.58
C LEU A 144 -3.15 5.70 8.90
N ASN A 145 -2.90 5.43 10.18
CA ASN A 145 -2.00 4.34 10.61
C ASN A 145 -2.46 2.98 10.10
N ARG A 146 -3.77 2.69 10.14
CA ARG A 146 -4.33 1.46 9.58
C ARG A 146 -4.08 1.36 8.08
N VAL A 147 -4.29 2.46 7.34
CA VAL A 147 -4.04 2.53 5.90
C VAL A 147 -2.56 2.31 5.59
N MET A 148 -1.63 2.94 6.30
CA MET A 148 -0.19 2.73 6.11
C MET A 148 0.22 1.28 6.33
N MET A 149 -0.30 0.62 7.39
CA MET A 149 -0.03 -0.81 7.61
C MET A 149 -0.56 -1.69 6.47
N LEU A 150 -1.72 -1.36 5.91
CA LEU A 150 -2.30 -2.10 4.77
C LEU A 150 -1.48 -1.90 3.50
N VAL A 151 -1.05 -0.67 3.21
CA VAL A 151 -0.20 -0.34 2.06
C VAL A 151 1.15 -1.05 2.18
N GLY A 152 1.79 -1.03 3.35
CA GLY A 152 3.05 -1.76 3.57
C GLY A 152 2.89 -3.28 3.49
N SER A 153 1.75 -3.83 3.93
CA SER A 153 1.47 -5.26 3.78
C SER A 153 1.25 -5.65 2.31
N LEU A 154 0.61 -4.78 1.53
CA LEU A 154 0.43 -4.95 0.10
C LEU A 154 1.77 -4.89 -0.63
N GLU A 155 2.61 -3.91 -0.31
CA GLU A 155 3.98 -3.77 -0.83
C GLU A 155 4.79 -5.06 -0.60
N GLN A 156 4.82 -5.56 0.64
CA GLN A 156 5.53 -6.80 0.96
C GLN A 156 4.96 -8.01 0.20
N SER A 157 3.64 -8.11 0.07
CA SER A 157 3.00 -9.23 -0.63
C SER A 157 3.33 -9.23 -2.13
N LEU A 158 3.42 -8.05 -2.73
CA LEU A 158 3.80 -7.90 -4.14
C LEU A 158 5.29 -8.14 -4.33
N MET A 159 6.15 -7.67 -3.43
CA MET A 159 7.59 -8.00 -3.45
C MET A 159 7.81 -9.52 -3.37
N ASP A 160 7.16 -10.19 -2.42
CA ASP A 160 7.21 -11.65 -2.27
C ASP A 160 6.73 -12.38 -3.53
N LEU A 161 5.70 -11.86 -4.21
CA LEU A 161 5.17 -12.44 -5.45
C LEU A 161 6.17 -12.31 -6.59
N ILE A 162 6.77 -11.13 -6.76
CA ILE A 162 7.78 -10.85 -7.78
C ILE A 162 9.03 -11.73 -7.55
N GLU A 163 9.47 -11.89 -6.30
CA GLU A 163 10.59 -12.78 -5.97
C GLU A 163 10.27 -14.24 -6.31
N LYS A 164 9.06 -14.71 -5.97
CA LYS A 164 8.63 -16.10 -6.22
C LYS A 164 8.34 -16.39 -7.69
N SER A 165 8.00 -15.38 -8.51
CA SER A 165 7.85 -15.57 -9.96
C SER A 165 9.18 -15.64 -10.70
N GLY A 166 10.31 -15.40 -10.01
CA GLY A 166 11.65 -15.47 -10.59
C GLY A 166 12.08 -14.18 -11.30
N ILE A 167 11.30 -13.10 -11.16
CA ILE A 167 11.64 -11.78 -11.68
C ILE A 167 12.72 -11.19 -10.79
N ASP A 168 13.85 -10.82 -11.39
CA ASP A 168 14.92 -10.14 -10.69
C ASP A 168 14.51 -8.68 -10.41
N TYR A 169 14.06 -8.43 -9.18
CA TYR A 169 13.63 -7.12 -8.70
C TYR A 169 14.67 -6.01 -8.95
N ALA A 170 15.97 -6.37 -8.99
CA ALA A 170 17.06 -5.44 -9.26
C ALA A 170 17.12 -5.00 -10.74
N LYS A 171 16.55 -5.77 -11.67
CA LYS A 171 16.52 -5.48 -13.11
C LYS A 171 15.32 -4.64 -13.55
N ILE A 172 14.30 -4.49 -12.70
CA ILE A 172 13.18 -3.57 -12.98
C ILE A 172 13.79 -2.17 -13.23
N PRO A 173 13.56 -1.55 -14.41
CA PRO A 173 14.17 -0.27 -14.73
C PRO A 173 13.83 0.77 -13.68
N ALA A 174 14.72 1.75 -13.47
CA ALA A 174 14.34 2.94 -12.71
C ALA A 174 13.16 3.63 -13.43
N ARG A 175 12.19 4.13 -12.66
CA ARG A 175 11.05 4.88 -13.19
C ARG A 175 11.54 5.93 -14.21
N SER A 176 11.12 5.81 -15.46
CA SER A 176 11.31 6.88 -16.45
C SER A 176 10.48 8.07 -15.96
N GLN A 177 11.13 9.20 -15.64
CA GLN A 177 10.44 10.41 -15.18
C GLN A 177 9.31 10.75 -16.17
N THR A 178 8.06 10.53 -15.75
CA THR A 178 6.90 10.92 -16.53
C THR A 178 6.71 12.43 -16.43
N ASP A 179 5.94 13.04 -17.32
CA ASP A 179 5.64 14.49 -17.21
C ASP A 179 4.86 14.83 -15.91
N ALA A 180 4.25 13.84 -15.25
CA ALA A 180 3.68 13.97 -13.91
C ALA A 180 4.74 13.96 -12.80
N ASP A 181 5.81 13.17 -12.98
CA ASP A 181 7.00 13.20 -12.11
C ASP A 181 7.78 14.51 -12.30
N LYS A 182 7.86 15.03 -13.53
CA LYS A 182 8.38 16.37 -13.82
C LYS A 182 7.51 17.46 -13.23
N LYS A 183 6.19 17.31 -13.15
CA LYS A 183 5.31 18.27 -12.45
C LYS A 183 5.42 18.19 -10.93
N SER A 184 5.63 17.00 -10.37
CA SER A 184 6.01 16.86 -8.96
C SER A 184 7.40 17.43 -8.68
N ALA A 185 8.31 17.33 -9.65
CA ALA A 185 9.60 18.02 -9.64
C ALA A 185 9.45 19.53 -9.86
N GLU A 186 8.54 20.04 -10.69
CA GLU A 186 8.26 21.49 -10.81
C GLU A 186 7.52 22.04 -9.58
N MET A 187 6.87 21.17 -8.80
CA MET A 187 6.43 21.46 -7.43
C MET A 187 7.57 21.40 -6.41
N GLN A 188 8.82 21.08 -6.80
CA GLN A 188 10.04 21.36 -6.02
C GLN A 188 10.08 22.86 -5.77
N GLY A 189 9.69 23.28 -4.57
CA GLY A 189 9.66 24.68 -4.16
C GLY A 189 8.31 25.19 -3.66
N ILE A 190 7.23 24.40 -3.76
CA ILE A 190 5.95 24.73 -3.11
C ILE A 190 5.58 23.65 -2.10
N GLY A 191 6.43 23.52 -1.09
CA GLY A 191 6.26 22.57 0.01
C GLY A 191 7.57 21.83 0.32
N PRO A 192 7.75 21.35 1.55
CA PRO A 192 8.92 20.53 1.91
C PRO A 192 8.95 19.26 1.05
N ASN A 193 10.14 18.88 0.57
CA ASN A 193 10.38 17.61 -0.10
C ASN A 193 10.46 16.49 0.95
N VAL A 194 9.59 15.50 0.86
CA VAL A 194 9.30 14.57 1.97
C VAL A 194 9.83 13.16 1.76
N THR A 195 10.48 12.89 0.62
CA THR A 195 10.95 11.54 0.29
C THR A 195 12.48 11.43 0.32
N GLN A 196 13.03 10.30 0.77
CA GLN A 196 14.49 10.09 0.87
C GLN A 196 15.21 10.24 -0.48
N ALA A 197 14.57 9.84 -1.58
CA ALA A 197 15.08 10.07 -2.93
C ALA A 197 15.14 11.57 -3.27
N SER A 198 14.11 12.33 -2.85
CA SER A 198 14.06 13.78 -3.05
C SER A 198 14.98 14.56 -2.10
N GLN A 199 15.35 14.01 -0.94
CA GLN A 199 16.31 14.63 -0.02
C GLN A 199 17.74 14.61 -0.54
N LYS A 200 18.12 13.57 -1.29
CA LYS A 200 19.46 13.46 -1.88
C LYS A 200 19.70 14.50 -2.98
N ASP A 201 18.64 14.88 -3.70
CA ASP A 201 18.67 15.92 -4.73
C ASP A 201 18.66 17.36 -4.16
N ILE A 202 18.40 17.54 -2.85
CA ILE A 202 18.49 18.86 -2.18
C ILE A 202 19.93 19.36 -2.17
N ALA A 203 20.89 18.46 -1.90
CA ALA A 203 22.31 18.81 -1.87
C ALA A 203 22.78 19.32 -3.25
N SER A 204 22.34 18.67 -4.35
CA SER A 204 22.63 19.14 -5.70
C SER A 204 21.88 20.42 -6.07
N SER A 205 20.63 20.61 -5.63
CA SER A 205 19.88 21.83 -5.93
C SER A 205 20.42 23.06 -5.19
N GLN A 206 20.97 22.90 -3.99
CA GLN A 206 21.56 24.02 -3.23
C GLN A 206 22.90 24.45 -3.84
N ASP A 207 23.72 23.48 -4.27
CA ASP A 207 24.96 23.75 -5.01
C ASP A 207 24.67 24.48 -6.35
N GLU A 208 23.62 24.07 -7.07
CA GLU A 208 23.18 24.73 -8.31
C GLU A 208 22.60 26.14 -8.07
N VAL A 209 21.90 26.35 -6.95
CA VAL A 209 21.39 27.67 -6.54
C VAL A 209 22.55 28.60 -6.15
N ASP A 210 23.54 28.10 -5.42
CA ASP A 210 24.74 28.87 -5.05
C ASP A 210 25.59 29.19 -6.29
N ASP A 211 25.65 28.29 -7.28
CA ASP A 211 26.29 28.53 -8.57
C ASP A 211 25.55 29.60 -9.40
N LEU A 212 24.21 29.58 -9.41
CA LEU A 212 23.38 30.60 -10.07
C LEU A 212 23.44 31.97 -9.39
N LEU A 213 23.56 32.01 -8.05
CA LEU A 213 23.76 33.25 -7.30
C LEU A 213 25.18 33.79 -7.49
N GLY A 214 26.18 32.91 -7.56
CA GLY A 214 27.55 33.25 -7.92
C GLY A 214 27.67 33.85 -9.33
N ASP A 215 26.91 33.35 -10.30
CA ASP A 215 26.86 33.89 -11.67
C ASP A 215 26.09 35.23 -11.75
N LEU A 216 25.15 35.49 -10.83
CA LEU A 216 24.48 36.78 -10.67
C LEU A 216 25.28 37.80 -9.83
N GLY A 217 26.41 37.40 -9.23
CA GLY A 217 27.34 38.29 -8.53
C GLY A 217 26.84 38.84 -7.19
N ILE A 218 25.99 38.09 -6.47
CA ILE A 218 25.60 38.35 -5.07
C ILE A 218 25.92 37.16 -4.18
#